data_AF-R5MUM5-F1
#
_entry.id   AF-R5MUM5-F1
#
_cell.length_a   1.000
_cell.length_b   1.000
_cell.length_c   1.000
_cell.angle_alpha   90.00
_cell.angle_beta   90.00
_cell.angle_gamma   90.00
#
_symmetry.space_group_name_H-M   'P 1'
#
loop_
_entity.id
_entity.type
_entity.pdbx_description
1 polymer ?
#
loop_
_entity_poly.entity_id
_entity_poly.type
_entity_poly.pdbx_seq_one_letter_code
_entity_poly.pdbx_strand_id
1 'polypeptide(L)'
;MEKKINYMILNNKNVGISKIELNKDELNITDKTGKYNLHVTVAYDWKKINQVGIGKEEDISFNEYYLSENNESVLIWPDVCKLKKIREDYVSFYLEFLNIDNNKDTCYMNKRGHFDISLDSLEVKVYINYRDAKEGKIVYQVD
;
A
#
# COMPACT_ATOMS: atom_id res chain seq x y z
N MET A 1 22.62 -0.72 10.36
CA MET A 1 21.69 0.11 9.55
C MET A 1 20.85 -0.83 8.70
N GLU A 2 19.53 -0.88 8.91
CA GLU A 2 18.62 -1.63 8.03
C GLU A 2 18.77 -1.10 6.58
N LYS A 3 18.98 -2.01 5.61
CA LYS A 3 19.06 -1.67 4.18
C LYS A 3 17.71 -1.09 3.74
N LYS A 4 17.74 0.00 2.97
CA LYS A 4 16.55 0.56 2.32
C LYS A 4 16.15 -0.39 1.19
N ILE A 5 15.23 -1.30 1.46
CA ILE A 5 14.73 -2.27 0.48
C ILE A 5 13.23 -2.13 0.41
N ASN A 6 12.73 -1.64 -0.72
CA ASN A 6 11.31 -1.59 -1.00
C ASN A 6 10.82 -3.00 -1.29
N TYR A 7 9.71 -3.39 -0.69
CA TYR A 7 9.08 -4.67 -1.00
C TYR A 7 7.58 -4.64 -0.76
N MET A 8 6.91 -5.59 -1.41
CA MET A 8 5.50 -5.90 -1.22
C MET A 8 5.41 -7.40 -0.90
N ILE A 9 4.73 -7.73 0.18
CA ILE A 9 4.47 -9.10 0.62
C ILE A 9 2.96 -9.29 0.61
N LEU A 10 2.50 -10.28 -0.15
CA LEU A 10 1.10 -10.64 -0.30
C LEU A 10 0.92 -12.06 0.25
N ASN A 11 0.09 -12.22 1.28
CA ASN A 11 -0.09 -13.46 2.05
C ASN A 11 1.25 -14.16 2.38
N ASN A 12 2.18 -13.43 2.99
CA ASN A 12 3.53 -13.91 3.35
C ASN A 12 4.45 -14.25 2.17
N LYS A 13 4.06 -13.97 0.92
CA LYS A 13 4.92 -14.13 -0.27
C LYS A 13 5.44 -12.78 -0.76
N ASN A 14 6.75 -12.64 -0.85
CA ASN A 14 7.37 -11.44 -1.41
C ASN A 14 7.16 -11.39 -2.92
N VAL A 15 6.25 -10.52 -3.37
CA VAL A 15 5.97 -10.25 -4.80
C VAL A 15 6.83 -9.11 -5.34
N GLY A 16 7.56 -8.41 -4.46
CA GLY A 16 8.44 -7.29 -4.79
C GLY A 16 7.67 -6.08 -5.33
N ILE A 17 8.41 -5.01 -5.66
CA ILE A 17 7.85 -3.78 -6.21
C ILE A 17 8.57 -3.47 -7.53
N SER A 18 7.81 -3.18 -8.59
CA SER A 18 8.35 -2.63 -9.85
C SER A 18 8.24 -1.11 -9.92
N LYS A 19 7.21 -0.54 -9.28
CA LYS A 19 6.90 0.89 -9.39
C LYS A 19 6.36 1.47 -8.10
N ILE A 20 6.80 2.67 -7.77
CA ILE A 20 6.23 3.53 -6.73
C ILE A 20 5.99 4.90 -7.35
N GLU A 21 4.77 5.40 -7.26
CA GLU A 21 4.41 6.73 -7.71
C GLU A 21 3.78 7.48 -6.55
N LEU A 22 4.41 8.57 -6.12
CA LEU A 22 3.84 9.48 -5.14
C LEU A 22 3.57 10.80 -5.83
N ASN A 23 2.33 11.29 -5.76
CA ASN A 23 2.01 12.68 -6.09
C ASN A 23 1.54 13.41 -4.82
N LYS A 24 1.04 14.64 -4.96
CA LYS A 24 0.57 15.44 -3.82
C LYS A 24 -0.58 14.78 -3.04
N ASP A 25 -1.39 13.95 -3.69
CA ASP A 25 -2.65 13.42 -3.16
C ASP A 25 -2.64 11.89 -3.03
N GLU A 26 -1.74 11.16 -3.69
CA GLU A 26 -1.83 9.71 -3.86
C GLU A 26 -0.47 9.02 -3.86
N LEU A 27 -0.44 7.81 -3.28
CA LEU A 27 0.66 6.86 -3.33
C LEU A 27 0.19 5.59 -4.04
N ASN A 28 0.78 5.29 -5.19
CA ASN A 28 0.54 4.07 -5.96
C ASN A 28 1.78 3.17 -5.92
N ILE A 29 1.57 1.88 -5.66
CA ILE A 29 2.64 0.91 -5.52
C ILE A 29 2.25 -0.33 -6.32
N THR A 30 3.09 -0.70 -7.28
CA THR A 30 2.85 -1.81 -8.21
C THR A 30 3.83 -2.95 -7.92
N ASP A 31 3.33 -4.18 -7.88
CA ASP A 31 4.15 -5.38 -7.70
C ASP A 31 5.08 -5.64 -8.90
N LYS A 32 6.03 -6.57 -8.78
CA LYS A 32 6.96 -6.85 -9.89
C LYS A 32 6.30 -7.35 -11.17
N THR A 33 5.15 -8.02 -11.05
CA THR A 33 4.45 -8.57 -12.22
C THR A 33 3.57 -7.53 -12.91
N GLY A 34 3.33 -6.37 -12.28
CA GLY A 34 2.38 -5.37 -12.77
C GLY A 34 0.92 -5.75 -12.53
N LYS A 35 0.67 -6.88 -11.87
CA LYS A 35 -0.65 -7.45 -11.66
C LYS A 35 -1.35 -6.79 -10.49
N TYR A 36 -0.68 -6.65 -9.36
CA TYR A 36 -1.28 -6.15 -8.12
C TYR A 36 -0.82 -4.73 -7.85
N ASN A 37 -1.76 -3.87 -7.45
CA ASN A 37 -1.43 -2.52 -7.01
C ASN A 37 -2.10 -2.19 -5.68
N LEU A 38 -1.36 -1.49 -4.82
CA LEU A 38 -1.88 -0.77 -3.68
C LEU A 38 -1.93 0.72 -4.03
N HIS A 39 -3.10 1.31 -3.91
CA HIS A 39 -3.31 2.75 -3.99
C HIS A 39 -3.76 3.28 -2.64
N VAL A 40 -3.14 4.37 -2.19
CA VAL A 40 -3.49 5.07 -0.95
C VAL A 40 -3.66 6.55 -1.25
N THR A 41 -4.78 7.14 -0.84
CA THR A 41 -4.97 8.60 -0.90
C THR A 41 -4.24 9.25 0.26
N VAL A 42 -3.18 9.96 -0.07
CA VAL A 42 -2.23 10.59 0.82
C VAL A 42 -2.77 11.88 1.43
N ALA A 43 -3.61 12.64 0.71
CA ALA A 43 -4.09 13.96 1.16
C ALA A 43 -4.73 13.93 2.57
N TYR A 44 -5.43 12.86 2.92
CA TYR A 44 -6.06 12.70 4.23
C TYR A 44 -5.12 12.12 5.29
N ASP A 45 -4.16 11.28 4.90
CA ASP A 45 -3.39 10.46 5.83
C ASP A 45 -1.93 10.89 6.00
N TRP A 46 -1.34 11.69 5.11
CA TRP A 46 0.08 12.09 5.22
C TRP A 46 0.39 12.92 6.46
N LYS A 47 -0.55 13.79 6.86
CA LYS A 47 -0.41 14.55 8.09
C LYS A 47 -0.30 13.60 9.29
N LYS A 48 -1.09 12.52 9.31
CA LYS A 48 -1.07 11.50 10.36
C LYS A 48 0.22 10.67 10.28
N ILE A 49 0.63 10.26 9.08
CA ILE A 49 1.89 9.53 8.85
C ILE A 49 3.11 10.34 9.33
N ASN A 50 3.13 11.65 9.09
CA ASN A 50 4.21 12.53 9.54
C ASN A 50 4.23 12.75 11.05
N GLN A 51 3.08 12.60 11.73
CA GLN A 51 2.98 12.70 13.18
C GLN A 51 3.43 11.43 13.91
N VAL A 52 3.38 10.26 13.25
CA VAL A 52 3.85 9.01 13.85
C VAL A 52 5.33 9.12 14.17
N GLY A 53 5.70 8.77 15.40
CA GLY A 53 7.10 8.81 15.83
C GLY A 53 7.95 7.76 15.11
N ILE A 54 9.22 8.07 14.85
CA ILE A 54 10.17 7.09 14.30
C ILE A 54 10.26 5.87 15.25
N GLY A 55 10.17 4.67 14.68
CA GLY A 55 10.14 3.40 15.38
C GLY A 55 8.78 3.03 15.98
N LYS A 56 7.77 3.89 15.86
CA LYS A 56 6.41 3.63 16.35
C LYS A 56 5.55 2.96 15.29
N GLU A 57 4.62 2.15 15.78
CA GLU A 57 3.55 1.53 15.02
C GLU A 57 2.23 2.05 15.60
N GLU A 58 1.33 2.44 14.72
CA GLU A 58 0.02 2.96 15.08
C GLU A 58 -1.05 2.39 14.14
N ASP A 59 -2.26 2.23 14.67
CA ASP A 59 -3.42 1.92 13.85
C ASP A 59 -3.78 3.15 13.00
N ILE A 60 -3.91 2.91 11.70
CA ILE A 60 -4.32 3.93 10.74
C ILE A 60 -5.60 3.48 10.04
N SER A 61 -6.45 4.44 9.73
CA SER A 61 -7.65 4.18 8.95
C SER A 61 -7.45 4.95 7.67
N PHE A 62 -7.06 4.27 6.60
CA PHE A 62 -7.05 4.90 5.29
C PHE A 62 -8.49 5.18 4.89
N ASN A 63 -8.88 6.45 4.84
CA ASN A 63 -10.24 6.81 4.45
C ASN A 63 -10.52 6.43 2.98
N GLU A 64 -9.47 6.47 2.14
CA GLU A 64 -9.57 6.22 0.71
C GLU A 64 -8.33 5.44 0.25
N TYR A 65 -8.49 4.14 0.07
CA TYR A 65 -7.47 3.27 -0.52
C TYR A 65 -8.16 2.18 -1.35
N TYR A 66 -7.44 1.57 -2.28
CA TYR A 66 -7.91 0.39 -2.97
C TYR A 66 -6.77 -0.57 -3.28
N LEU A 67 -7.15 -1.84 -3.42
CA LEU A 67 -6.32 -2.86 -4.02
C LEU A 67 -6.84 -3.13 -5.43
N SER A 68 -5.96 -3.49 -6.36
CA SER A 68 -6.38 -3.90 -7.70
C SER A 68 -5.60 -5.10 -8.19
N GLU A 69 -6.25 -5.89 -9.04
CA GLU A 69 -5.63 -6.95 -9.83
C GLU A 69 -5.89 -6.67 -11.31
N ASN A 70 -4.84 -6.61 -12.12
CA ASN A 70 -4.91 -6.27 -13.55
C ASN A 70 -5.65 -4.94 -13.82
N ASN A 71 -5.45 -3.94 -12.97
CA ASN A 71 -6.13 -2.64 -12.98
C ASN A 71 -7.66 -2.70 -12.70
N GLU A 72 -8.18 -3.84 -12.26
CA GLU A 72 -9.54 -3.93 -11.76
C GLU A 72 -9.52 -3.74 -10.23
N SER A 73 -10.06 -2.63 -9.76
CA SER A 73 -10.06 -2.26 -8.35
C SER A 73 -11.07 -3.05 -7.54
N VAL A 74 -10.79 -3.15 -6.24
CA VAL A 74 -11.72 -3.58 -5.21
C VAL A 74 -11.64 -2.60 -4.05
N LEU A 75 -12.81 -2.23 -3.54
CA LEU A 75 -12.94 -1.51 -2.29
C LEU A 75 -13.12 -2.57 -1.19
N ILE A 76 -12.11 -2.70 -0.35
CA ILE A 76 -12.08 -3.65 0.77
C ILE A 76 -11.81 -2.82 2.01
N TRP A 77 -12.50 -3.09 3.10
CA TRP A 77 -12.09 -2.59 4.40
C TRP A 77 -11.20 -3.64 5.10
N PRO A 78 -10.01 -3.25 5.57
CA PRO A 78 -9.11 -4.17 6.24
C PRO A 78 -9.53 -4.26 7.72
N ASP A 79 -9.48 -5.45 8.30
CA ASP A 79 -9.76 -5.63 9.73
C ASP A 79 -8.65 -5.02 10.60
N VAL A 80 -7.42 -5.12 10.11
CA VAL A 80 -6.25 -4.51 10.73
C VAL A 80 -5.56 -3.64 9.70
N CYS A 81 -5.31 -2.39 10.08
CA CYS A 81 -4.52 -1.48 9.28
C CYS A 81 -3.53 -0.73 10.16
N LYS A 82 -2.25 -1.00 9.92
CA LYS A 82 -1.15 -0.49 10.73
C LYS A 82 -0.15 0.26 9.86
N LEU A 83 0.35 1.35 10.42
CA LEU A 83 1.45 2.11 9.89
C LEU A 83 2.62 2.04 10.86
N LYS A 84 3.81 1.76 10.34
CA LYS A 84 5.06 1.91 11.09
C LYS A 84 5.98 2.91 10.40
N LYS A 85 6.35 3.98 11.09
CA LYS A 85 7.36 4.92 10.60
C LYS A 85 8.75 4.39 10.97
N ILE A 86 9.45 3.81 10.01
CA ILE A 86 10.78 3.21 10.23
C ILE A 86 11.83 4.32 10.31
N ARG A 87 11.74 5.32 9.42
CA ARG A 87 12.52 6.56 9.38
C ARG A 87 11.68 7.68 8.77
N GLU A 88 12.24 8.89 8.67
CA GLU A 88 11.54 10.04 8.10
C GLU A 88 11.00 9.81 6.69
N ASP A 89 11.77 9.08 5.88
CA ASP A 89 11.53 8.77 4.49
C ASP A 89 11.27 7.27 4.26
N TYR A 90 10.95 6.51 5.32
CA TYR A 90 10.74 5.07 5.21
C TYR A 90 9.58 4.58 6.07
N VAL A 91 8.53 4.10 5.41
CA VAL A 91 7.27 3.69 6.04
C VAL A 91 6.91 2.25 5.67
N SER A 92 6.22 1.59 6.59
CA SER A 92 5.61 0.27 6.39
C SER A 92 4.12 0.38 6.58
N PHE A 93 3.37 -0.12 5.63
CA PHE A 93 1.94 -0.37 5.72
C PHE A 93 1.73 -1.86 5.93
N TYR A 94 0.84 -2.23 6.85
CA TYR A 94 0.37 -3.60 7.03
C TYR A 94 -1.15 -3.59 7.05
N LEU A 95 -1.74 -4.42 6.19
CA LEU A 95 -3.17 -4.65 6.07
C LEU A 95 -3.45 -6.14 6.29
N GLU A 96 -4.47 -6.43 7.07
CA GLU A 96 -5.00 -7.79 7.25
C GLU A 96 -6.47 -7.80 6.84
N PHE A 97 -6.88 -8.87 6.18
CA PHE A 97 -8.22 -9.06 5.64
C PHE A 97 -8.78 -10.37 6.20
N LEU A 98 -9.66 -10.27 7.18
CA LEU A 98 -10.41 -11.38 7.75
C LEU A 98 -11.73 -11.50 6.99
N ASN A 99 -12.00 -12.69 6.46
CA ASN A 99 -13.28 -13.02 5.85
C ASN A 99 -13.65 -12.17 4.61
N ILE A 100 -12.68 -11.84 3.74
CA ILE A 100 -12.96 -11.09 2.50
C ILE A 100 -14.05 -11.74 1.62
N ASP A 101 -14.19 -13.06 1.69
CA ASP A 101 -15.18 -13.84 0.95
C ASP A 101 -16.61 -13.71 1.52
N ASN A 102 -16.78 -13.12 2.71
CA ASN A 102 -18.10 -12.72 3.20
C ASN A 102 -18.42 -11.35 2.57
N ASN A 103 -19.08 -11.37 1.41
CA ASN A 103 -19.54 -10.24 0.56
C ASN A 103 -20.21 -9.01 1.23
N LYS A 104 -20.31 -8.94 2.57
CA LYS A 104 -20.87 -7.80 3.28
C LYS A 104 -19.90 -6.62 3.38
N ASP A 105 -18.60 -6.88 3.46
CA ASP A 105 -17.58 -5.86 3.75
C ASP A 105 -16.60 -5.62 2.58
N THR A 106 -16.85 -6.27 1.44
CA THR A 106 -16.03 -6.16 0.23
C THR A 106 -16.88 -5.83 -1.00
N CYS A 107 -16.44 -4.83 -1.76
CA CYS A 107 -17.03 -4.44 -3.03
C CYS A 107 -16.01 -4.61 -4.17
N TYR A 108 -16.14 -5.71 -4.90
CA TYR A 108 -15.36 -5.97 -6.12
C TYR A 108 -15.92 -5.19 -7.30
N MET A 109 -15.08 -4.41 -7.96
CA MET A 109 -15.44 -3.77 -9.23
C MET A 109 -15.11 -4.65 -10.44
N ASN A 110 -14.43 -5.78 -10.22
CA ASN A 110 -14.14 -6.77 -11.26
C ASN A 110 -15.35 -7.68 -11.53
N LYS A 111 -15.43 -8.26 -12.74
CA LYS A 111 -16.54 -9.14 -13.12
C LYS A 111 -16.55 -10.49 -12.40
N ARG A 112 -15.40 -10.91 -11.85
CA ARG A 112 -15.25 -12.21 -11.18
C ARG A 112 -15.82 -12.19 -9.76
N GLY A 113 -15.93 -11.01 -9.15
CA GLY A 113 -16.33 -10.85 -7.76
C GLY A 113 -15.29 -11.36 -6.75
N HIS A 114 -14.04 -11.55 -7.16
CA HIS A 114 -12.93 -12.00 -6.32
C HIS A 114 -11.57 -11.75 -6.99
N PHE A 115 -10.47 -11.89 -6.23
CA PHE A 115 -9.10 -11.94 -6.75
C PHE A 115 -8.75 -13.33 -7.29
N ASP A 116 -7.70 -13.45 -8.11
CA ASP A 116 -7.18 -14.76 -8.53
C ASP A 116 -6.47 -15.54 -7.41
N ILE A 117 -6.21 -14.88 -6.28
CA ILE A 117 -5.72 -15.47 -5.04
C ILE A 117 -6.66 -15.14 -3.88
N SER A 118 -6.67 -15.95 -2.83
CA SER A 118 -7.19 -15.52 -1.53
C SER A 118 -6.38 -14.32 -1.04
N LEU A 119 -7.02 -13.35 -0.40
CA LEU A 119 -6.34 -12.17 0.14
C LEU A 119 -6.45 -12.19 1.66
N ASP A 120 -5.34 -12.49 2.32
CA ASP A 120 -5.27 -12.62 3.79
C ASP A 120 -4.53 -11.41 4.40
N SER A 121 -3.42 -10.99 3.76
CA SER A 121 -2.64 -9.85 4.24
C SER A 121 -1.79 -9.21 3.15
N LEU A 122 -1.50 -7.92 3.35
CA LEU A 122 -0.60 -7.14 2.53
C LEU A 122 0.35 -6.34 3.43
N GLU A 123 1.66 -6.53 3.25
CA GLU A 123 2.68 -5.66 3.83
C GLU A 123 3.42 -4.93 2.72
N VAL A 124 3.54 -3.61 2.84
CA VAL A 124 4.25 -2.78 1.89
C VAL A 124 5.24 -1.89 2.62
N LYS A 125 6.53 -2.06 2.33
CA LYS A 125 7.58 -1.16 2.80
C LYS A 125 8.09 -0.31 1.65
N VAL A 126 8.02 1.00 1.83
CA VAL A 126 8.42 1.97 0.81
C VAL A 126 9.28 3.08 1.39
N TYR A 127 10.45 3.22 0.78
CA TYR A 127 11.35 4.34 0.93
C TYR A 127 10.94 5.43 -0.06
N ILE A 128 10.65 6.62 0.47
CA ILE A 128 10.21 7.78 -0.29
C ILE A 128 11.07 8.98 0.09
N ASN A 129 12.03 9.32 -0.75
CA ASN A 129 12.84 10.52 -0.58
C ASN A 129 12.17 11.69 -1.31
N TYR A 130 11.53 12.58 -0.55
CA TYR A 130 10.82 13.74 -1.10
C TYR A 130 11.68 14.70 -1.93
N ARG A 131 13.01 14.66 -1.77
CA ARG A 131 13.92 15.45 -2.60
C ARG A 131 13.93 15.00 -4.06
N ASP A 132 13.44 13.80 -4.34
CA ASP A 132 13.36 13.24 -5.69
C ASP A 132 12.11 13.73 -6.45
N ALA A 133 11.28 14.57 -5.82
CA ALA A 133 10.07 15.11 -6.44
C ALA A 133 10.41 16.02 -7.62
N LYS A 134 9.93 15.65 -8.81
CA LYS A 134 9.95 16.47 -10.02
C LYS A 134 8.51 16.85 -10.36
N GLU A 135 8.25 18.14 -10.56
CA GLU A 135 6.91 18.62 -10.92
C GLU A 135 5.80 18.19 -9.94
N GLY A 136 6.15 18.01 -8.65
CA GLY A 136 5.21 17.58 -7.61
C GLY A 136 4.93 16.08 -7.58
N LYS A 137 5.71 15.26 -8.32
CA LYS A 137 5.59 13.80 -8.36
C LYS A 137 6.94 13.12 -8.14
N ILE A 138 6.95 11.97 -7.49
CA ILE A 138 8.08 11.05 -7.37
C ILE A 138 7.69 9.76 -8.08
N VAL A 139 8.58 9.25 -8.93
CA VAL A 139 8.43 7.94 -9.58
C VAL A 139 9.71 7.16 -9.38
N TYR A 140 9.60 6.03 -8.69
CA TYR A 140 10.65 5.01 -8.65
C TYR A 140 10.24 3.86 -9.55
N GLN A 141 11.05 3.55 -10.55
CA GLN A 141 10.96 2.31 -11.31
C GLN A 141 12.12 1.42 -10.89
N VAL A 142 11.83 0.15 -10.64
CA VAL A 142 12.83 -0.86 -10.30
C VAL A 142 13.00 -1.73 -11.54
N ASP A 143 14.23 -1.81 -12.05
CA ASP A 143 14.61 -2.67 -13.17
C ASP A 143 14.41 -4.16 -12.88
#